data_AF-A0AAU8BFK8-F1
#
_entry.id   AF-A0AAU8BFK8-F1
#
_cell.length_a   1.000
_cell.length_b   1.000
_cell.length_c   1.000
_cell.angle_alpha   90.00
_cell.angle_beta   90.00
_cell.angle_gamma   90.00
#
_symmetry.space_group_name_H-M   'P 1'
#
loop_
_entity.id
_entity.type
_entity.pdbx_description
1 polymer ?
#
loop_
_entity_poly.entity_id
_entity_poly.type
_entity_poly.pdbx_seq_one_letter_code
_entity_poly.pdbx_strand_id
1 'polypeptide(L)'
;MKTNTFIVSAAALCFSISAVAKPLVIAHRGASGYLPEHTLEAKALAYAMKPDYIEQDVVMTKDDRLVVLHDHYLDRVTDVATRFPDRARSDGRYYAIDFTLAEIKTLRVTEGFKIDEQGNKVAGYPDRFPMWKSDFTVPTLEEEIELIQGLNKTLGYDIGIYPEIKAPWFHRYEGKDISIAVLNVLKQYGYDSVDDKVYLQCFDALELKRINDQLLPKMNMDLKLVQLIAYTNWNETMVYQGDVKQPYSYDWMFEPDGMEQVAIYADGIGPWKPMLVDSSSTRDNIIVKPLMASAKKAGLEVHPYTFRADKGRIPAYAKDFNDMMDIFYHQVKVDGLFTDFPDKAVEFLNRH
;
A
#
# COMPACT_ATOMS: atom_id res chain seq x y z
N MET A 1 -48.77 36.78 48.84
CA MET A 1 -47.67 35.82 48.65
C MET A 1 -47.72 35.33 47.22
N LYS A 2 -46.74 35.70 46.39
CA LYS A 2 -46.60 35.22 45.01
C LYS A 2 -45.71 33.98 45.03
N THR A 3 -46.24 32.83 44.64
CA THR A 3 -45.47 31.59 44.44
C THR A 3 -44.90 31.59 43.03
N ASN A 4 -43.57 31.72 42.92
CA ASN A 4 -42.83 31.55 41.67
C ASN A 4 -42.62 30.06 41.40
N THR A 5 -43.17 29.57 40.31
CA THR A 5 -42.88 28.24 39.76
C THR A 5 -41.57 28.32 38.96
N PHE A 6 -40.51 27.66 39.45
CA PHE A 6 -39.28 27.45 38.71
C PHE A 6 -39.47 26.33 37.70
N ILE A 7 -39.31 26.64 36.41
CA ILE A 7 -39.17 25.65 35.33
C ILE A 7 -37.69 25.25 35.30
N VAL A 8 -37.40 23.99 35.63
CA VAL A 8 -36.08 23.39 35.45
C VAL A 8 -36.03 22.83 34.03
N SER A 9 -35.34 23.52 33.12
CA SER A 9 -35.00 22.97 31.80
C SER A 9 -33.89 21.93 31.96
N ALA A 10 -34.22 20.66 31.76
CA ALA A 10 -33.23 19.60 31.64
C ALA A 10 -32.54 19.69 30.26
N ALA A 11 -31.31 20.18 30.23
CA ALA A 11 -30.47 20.08 29.05
C ALA A 11 -30.01 18.62 28.91
N ALA A 12 -30.53 17.91 27.91
CA ALA A 12 -30.01 16.60 27.54
C ALA A 12 -28.64 16.78 26.88
N LEU A 13 -27.56 16.47 27.60
CA LEU A 13 -26.25 16.26 26.99
C LEU A 13 -26.33 14.97 26.16
N CYS A 14 -26.45 15.10 24.84
CA CYS A 14 -26.13 14.02 23.92
C CYS A 14 -24.62 13.78 23.97
N PHE A 15 -24.18 12.80 24.76
CA PHE A 15 -22.86 12.21 24.55
C PHE A 15 -22.92 11.43 23.25
N SER A 16 -22.40 12.01 22.17
CA SER A 16 -21.98 11.25 21.00
C SER A 16 -20.84 10.34 21.45
N ILE A 17 -21.17 9.08 21.75
CA ILE A 17 -20.17 8.01 21.80
C ILE A 17 -19.67 7.89 20.37
N SER A 18 -18.56 8.56 20.05
CA SER A 18 -17.82 8.28 18.83
C SER A 18 -17.42 6.82 18.92
N ALA A 19 -18.11 5.96 18.18
CA ALA A 19 -17.66 4.60 17.98
C ALA A 19 -16.25 4.70 17.37
N VAL A 20 -15.24 4.26 18.12
CA VAL A 20 -13.87 4.16 17.60
C VAL A 20 -13.94 3.18 16.44
N ALA A 21 -13.66 3.65 15.23
CA ALA A 21 -13.64 2.80 14.05
C ALA A 21 -12.64 1.65 14.28
N LYS A 22 -13.04 0.42 13.94
CA LYS A 22 -12.16 -0.75 14.01
C LYS A 22 -10.98 -0.50 13.07
N PRO A 23 -9.73 -0.71 13.50
CA PRO A 23 -8.59 -0.51 12.62
C PRO A 23 -8.56 -1.56 11.51
N LEU A 24 -8.05 -1.17 10.34
CA LEU A 24 -8.06 -1.98 9.13
C LEU A 24 -6.91 -3.02 9.08
N VAL A 25 -7.17 -4.15 8.44
CA VAL A 25 -6.15 -5.08 7.94
C VAL A 25 -6.05 -4.94 6.43
N ILE A 26 -4.85 -4.60 5.94
CA ILE A 26 -4.57 -4.46 4.51
C ILE A 26 -3.57 -5.55 4.12
N ALA A 27 -3.98 -6.44 3.22
CA ALA A 27 -3.15 -7.55 2.73
C ALA A 27 -2.11 -7.02 1.73
N HIS A 28 -0.89 -6.80 2.23
CA HIS A 28 0.22 -6.25 1.46
C HIS A 28 0.67 -7.24 0.39
N ARG A 29 0.43 -6.87 -0.86
CA ARG A 29 0.59 -7.69 -2.06
C ARG A 29 -0.19 -9.01 -2.03
N GLY A 30 -1.28 -9.05 -1.27
CA GLY A 30 -2.05 -10.27 -0.97
C GLY A 30 -1.47 -11.02 0.23
N ALA A 31 -1.56 -12.36 0.21
CA ALA A 31 -1.05 -13.23 1.27
C ALA A 31 0.44 -13.53 1.03
N SER A 32 1.25 -12.48 0.84
CA SER A 32 2.62 -12.55 0.32
C SER A 32 3.61 -13.25 1.27
N GLY A 33 3.25 -13.45 2.53
CA GLY A 33 3.98 -14.30 3.46
C GLY A 33 3.87 -15.79 3.16
N TYR A 34 2.94 -16.20 2.29
CA TYR A 34 2.61 -17.60 2.01
C TYR A 34 2.70 -17.99 0.53
N LEU A 35 2.41 -17.06 -0.38
CA LEU A 35 2.43 -17.26 -1.83
C LEU A 35 3.17 -16.11 -2.51
N PRO A 36 3.72 -16.31 -3.73
CA PRO A 36 4.43 -15.25 -4.43
C PRO A 36 3.56 -14.00 -4.58
N GLU A 37 4.16 -12.85 -4.27
CA GLU A 37 3.46 -11.56 -4.21
C GLU A 37 2.68 -11.24 -5.49
N HIS A 38 1.54 -10.59 -5.34
CA HIS A 38 0.63 -10.16 -6.42
C HIS A 38 0.08 -11.25 -7.35
N THR A 39 0.35 -12.53 -7.14
CA THR A 39 -0.32 -13.59 -7.91
C THR A 39 -1.81 -13.65 -7.56
N LEU A 40 -2.66 -14.03 -8.52
CA LEU A 40 -4.10 -14.21 -8.26
C LEU A 40 -4.35 -15.22 -7.12
N GLU A 41 -3.47 -16.21 -6.98
CA GLU A 41 -3.47 -17.19 -5.90
C GLU A 41 -3.18 -16.54 -4.54
N ALA A 42 -2.18 -15.65 -4.46
CA ALA A 42 -1.92 -14.89 -3.24
C ALA A 42 -3.09 -13.96 -2.87
N LYS A 43 -3.79 -13.43 -3.88
CA LYS A 43 -5.00 -12.60 -3.69
C LYS A 43 -6.19 -13.43 -3.22
N ALA A 44 -6.44 -14.59 -3.82
CA ALA A 44 -7.49 -15.51 -3.41
C ALA A 44 -7.26 -16.04 -1.98
N LEU A 45 -6.01 -16.36 -1.62
CA LEU A 45 -5.66 -16.75 -0.25
C LEU A 45 -5.89 -15.60 0.73
N ALA A 46 -5.44 -14.38 0.40
CA ALA A 46 -5.70 -13.20 1.22
C ALA A 46 -7.21 -12.99 1.41
N TYR A 47 -7.99 -13.04 0.34
CA TYR A 47 -9.44 -12.92 0.40
C TYR A 47 -10.07 -13.91 1.40
N ALA A 48 -9.64 -15.18 1.37
CA ALA A 48 -10.12 -16.20 2.30
C ALA A 48 -9.74 -15.91 3.77
N MET A 49 -8.66 -15.14 4.01
CA MET A 49 -8.24 -14.66 5.33
C MET A 49 -9.04 -13.43 5.81
N LYS A 50 -9.87 -12.85 4.94
CA LYS A 50 -10.81 -11.75 5.23
C LYS A 50 -10.16 -10.45 5.78
N PRO A 51 -9.11 -9.92 5.12
CA PRO A 51 -8.68 -8.55 5.36
C PRO A 51 -9.78 -7.58 4.94
N ASP A 52 -9.68 -6.33 5.37
CA ASP A 52 -10.57 -5.26 4.93
C ASP A 52 -10.24 -4.82 3.49
N TYR A 53 -8.95 -4.83 3.14
CA TYR A 53 -8.44 -4.45 1.82
C TYR A 53 -7.34 -5.39 1.32
N ILE A 54 -7.21 -5.50 0.00
CA ILE A 54 -6.12 -6.21 -0.67
C ILE A 54 -5.40 -5.23 -1.61
N GLU A 55 -4.06 -5.17 -1.51
CA GLU A 55 -3.22 -4.19 -2.22
C GLU A 55 -2.84 -4.63 -3.65
N GLN A 56 -2.74 -3.64 -4.56
CA GLN A 56 -2.20 -3.78 -5.90
C GLN A 56 -1.05 -2.79 -6.09
N ASP A 57 0.12 -3.23 -6.56
CA ASP A 57 1.16 -2.31 -7.04
C ASP A 57 1.06 -2.24 -8.56
N VAL A 58 0.84 -1.07 -9.15
CA VAL A 58 0.49 -0.97 -10.57
C VAL A 58 1.58 -0.28 -11.39
N VAL A 59 1.97 -0.93 -12.50
CA VAL A 59 2.90 -0.40 -13.53
C VAL A 59 2.32 -0.60 -14.93
N MET A 60 2.82 0.14 -15.93
CA MET A 60 2.38 0.00 -17.32
C MET A 60 3.31 -0.87 -18.18
N THR A 61 2.70 -1.60 -19.11
CA THR A 61 3.38 -2.33 -20.19
C THR A 61 3.66 -1.42 -21.40
N LYS A 62 4.43 -1.95 -22.36
CA LYS A 62 4.72 -1.29 -23.65
C LYS A 62 3.46 -0.93 -24.44
N ASP A 63 2.47 -1.81 -24.42
CA ASP A 63 1.18 -1.71 -25.10
C ASP A 63 0.05 -1.14 -24.21
N ASP A 64 0.43 -0.30 -23.25
CA ASP A 64 -0.47 0.52 -22.41
C ASP A 64 -1.47 -0.28 -21.56
N ARG A 65 -1.08 -1.47 -21.14
CA ARG A 65 -1.84 -2.30 -20.20
C ARG A 65 -1.33 -2.09 -18.78
N LEU A 66 -2.20 -2.21 -17.78
CA LEU A 66 -1.84 -2.14 -16.36
C LEU A 66 -1.59 -3.54 -15.83
N VAL A 67 -0.41 -3.77 -15.28
CA VAL A 67 -0.05 -5.04 -14.62
C VAL A 67 0.26 -4.82 -13.16
N VAL A 68 0.00 -5.84 -12.35
CA VAL A 68 0.25 -5.78 -10.90
C VAL A 68 1.64 -6.33 -10.59
N LEU A 69 2.56 -5.42 -10.23
CA LEU A 69 3.98 -5.68 -10.02
C LEU A 69 4.57 -4.61 -9.10
N HIS A 70 5.26 -5.00 -8.02
CA HIS A 70 5.81 -4.05 -7.05
C HIS A 70 6.83 -3.08 -7.64
N ASP A 71 7.77 -3.60 -8.43
CA ASP A 71 8.77 -2.78 -9.11
C ASP A 71 8.33 -2.53 -10.55
N HIS A 72 8.74 -1.41 -11.17
CA HIS A 72 8.70 -1.26 -12.63
C HIS A 72 9.69 -2.19 -13.37
N TYR A 73 10.27 -3.15 -12.66
CA TYR A 73 11.22 -4.15 -13.12
C TYR A 73 10.66 -5.57 -12.99
N LEU A 74 10.97 -6.43 -13.95
CA LEU A 74 10.54 -7.84 -13.97
C LEU A 74 11.60 -8.80 -13.36
N ASP A 75 12.84 -8.34 -13.21
CA ASP A 75 14.02 -9.18 -13.01
C ASP A 75 14.26 -9.73 -11.59
N ARG A 76 13.35 -9.45 -10.65
CA ARG A 76 13.42 -9.96 -9.27
C ARG A 76 12.32 -10.92 -8.87
N VAL A 77 11.31 -11.06 -9.72
CA VAL A 77 10.11 -11.87 -9.46
C VAL A 77 9.72 -12.73 -10.66
N THR A 78 10.45 -12.68 -11.78
CA THR A 78 10.16 -13.48 -12.98
C THR A 78 11.39 -14.13 -13.61
N ASP A 79 11.18 -15.04 -14.57
CA ASP A 79 12.20 -15.64 -15.43
C ASP A 79 12.59 -14.77 -16.66
N VAL A 80 12.28 -13.47 -16.68
CA VAL A 80 12.49 -12.56 -17.83
C VAL A 80 13.90 -12.62 -18.40
N ALA A 81 14.94 -12.66 -17.56
CA ALA A 81 16.33 -12.69 -18.00
C ALA A 81 16.71 -13.98 -18.76
N THR A 82 15.98 -15.07 -18.52
CA THR A 82 16.14 -16.34 -19.25
C THR A 82 15.29 -16.37 -20.51
N ARG A 83 14.06 -15.83 -20.45
CA ARG A 83 13.12 -15.81 -21.57
C ARG A 83 13.47 -14.80 -22.66
N PHE A 84 14.01 -13.66 -22.26
CA PHE A 84 14.30 -12.51 -23.12
C PHE A 84 15.69 -11.94 -22.81
N PRO A 85 16.78 -12.70 -22.96
CA PRO A 85 18.11 -12.31 -22.47
C PRO A 85 18.59 -10.96 -23.01
N ASP A 86 18.30 -10.65 -24.28
CA ASP A 86 18.79 -9.45 -24.97
C ASP A 86 17.92 -8.21 -24.79
N ARG A 87 16.97 -8.23 -23.85
CA ARG A 87 15.95 -7.17 -23.66
C ARG A 87 16.15 -6.31 -22.41
N ALA A 88 17.30 -6.45 -21.74
CA ALA A 88 17.67 -5.52 -20.67
C ALA A 88 18.02 -4.15 -21.25
N ARG A 89 17.77 -3.08 -20.49
CA ARG A 89 18.35 -1.76 -20.77
C ARG A 89 19.84 -1.74 -20.42
N SER A 90 20.51 -0.62 -20.70
CA SER A 90 21.96 -0.45 -20.50
C SER A 90 22.42 -0.59 -19.04
N ASP A 91 21.52 -0.45 -18.08
CA ASP A 91 21.75 -0.69 -16.65
C ASP A 91 21.63 -2.18 -16.24
N GLY A 92 21.38 -3.07 -17.20
CA GLY A 92 21.21 -4.51 -16.98
C GLY A 92 19.87 -4.90 -16.38
N ARG A 93 18.90 -3.99 -16.31
CA ARG A 93 17.57 -4.24 -15.75
C ARG A 93 16.52 -4.49 -16.83
N TYR A 94 15.49 -5.24 -16.49
CA TYR A 94 14.37 -5.56 -17.38
C TYR A 94 13.12 -4.80 -16.94
N TYR A 95 12.74 -3.76 -17.68
CA TYR A 95 11.64 -2.87 -17.33
C TYR A 95 10.31 -3.38 -17.89
N ALA A 96 9.25 -3.40 -17.08
CA ALA A 96 7.92 -3.85 -17.52
C ALA A 96 7.40 -3.06 -18.73
N ILE A 97 7.71 -1.76 -18.79
CA ILE A 97 7.31 -0.85 -19.87
C ILE A 97 7.89 -1.21 -21.25
N ASP A 98 8.93 -2.05 -21.31
CA ASP A 98 9.55 -2.47 -22.57
C ASP A 98 8.89 -3.73 -23.16
N PHE A 99 8.03 -4.41 -22.41
CA PHE A 99 7.35 -5.65 -22.80
C PHE A 99 5.87 -5.43 -23.03
N THR A 100 5.29 -6.08 -24.05
CA THR A 100 3.83 -6.12 -24.19
C THR A 100 3.21 -6.98 -23.08
N LEU A 101 1.91 -6.80 -22.85
CA LEU A 101 1.18 -7.69 -21.95
C LEU A 101 1.29 -9.16 -22.40
N ALA A 102 1.21 -9.41 -23.70
CA ALA A 102 1.37 -10.76 -24.24
C ALA A 102 2.75 -11.36 -23.92
N GLU A 103 3.83 -10.57 -24.01
CA GLU A 103 5.18 -11.01 -23.60
C GLU A 103 5.23 -11.30 -22.09
N ILE A 104 4.72 -10.38 -21.25
CA ILE A 104 4.69 -10.52 -19.79
C ILE A 104 3.91 -11.76 -19.36
N LYS A 105 2.79 -12.06 -20.00
CA LYS A 105 1.96 -13.24 -19.71
C LYS A 105 2.63 -14.57 -20.03
N THR A 106 3.75 -14.58 -20.75
CA THR A 106 4.57 -15.80 -20.95
C THR A 106 5.60 -16.04 -19.85
N LEU A 107 5.84 -15.05 -18.99
CA LEU A 107 6.80 -15.14 -17.91
C LEU A 107 6.25 -15.98 -16.75
N ARG A 108 7.14 -16.73 -16.11
CA ARG A 108 6.86 -17.43 -14.86
C ARG A 108 7.21 -16.52 -13.69
N VAL A 109 6.24 -16.31 -12.80
CA VAL A 109 6.45 -15.61 -11.52
C VAL A 109 7.03 -16.57 -10.48
N THR A 110 7.91 -16.05 -9.64
CA THR A 110 8.53 -16.74 -8.50
C THR A 110 8.48 -15.85 -7.27
N GLU A 111 8.64 -16.44 -6.08
CA GLU A 111 9.00 -15.68 -4.88
C GLU A 111 10.23 -14.80 -5.15
N GLY A 112 10.21 -13.59 -4.57
CA GLY A 112 11.20 -12.56 -4.83
C GLY A 112 12.62 -12.99 -4.47
N PHE A 113 13.59 -12.62 -5.30
CA PHE A 113 14.99 -12.98 -5.11
C PHE A 113 15.96 -11.81 -5.28
N LYS A 114 17.11 -11.92 -4.60
CA LYS A 114 18.27 -11.06 -4.75
C LYS A 114 19.35 -11.77 -5.55
N ILE A 115 20.25 -11.01 -6.16
CA ILE A 115 21.51 -11.56 -6.68
C ILE A 115 22.55 -11.40 -5.56
N ASP A 116 23.18 -12.49 -5.14
CA ASP A 116 24.30 -12.44 -4.19
C ASP A 116 25.61 -11.99 -4.86
N GLU A 117 26.68 -11.84 -4.08
CA GLU A 117 27.99 -11.41 -4.60
C GLU A 117 28.58 -12.37 -5.64
N GLN A 118 28.12 -13.62 -5.68
CA GLN A 118 28.55 -14.66 -6.61
C GLN A 118 27.66 -14.76 -7.85
N GLY A 119 26.63 -13.91 -7.96
CA GLY A 119 25.70 -13.92 -9.09
C GLY A 119 24.53 -14.90 -8.94
N ASN A 120 24.39 -15.58 -7.80
CA ASN A 120 23.31 -16.55 -7.61
C ASN A 120 22.01 -15.85 -7.22
N LYS A 121 20.89 -16.41 -7.68
CA LYS A 121 19.56 -16.01 -7.23
C LYS A 121 19.27 -16.61 -5.85
N VAL A 122 19.09 -15.77 -4.85
CA VAL A 122 18.80 -16.17 -3.46
C VAL A 122 17.46 -15.59 -3.03
N ALA A 123 16.60 -16.42 -2.43
CA ALA A 123 15.29 -16.00 -1.94
C ALA A 123 15.41 -14.83 -0.96
N GLY A 124 14.56 -13.81 -1.13
CA GLY A 124 14.49 -12.68 -0.21
C GLY A 124 14.04 -13.10 1.20
N TYR A 125 13.11 -14.05 1.26
CA TYR A 125 12.64 -14.70 2.47
C TYR A 125 12.68 -16.22 2.28
N PRO A 126 13.68 -16.92 2.87
CA PRO A 126 13.90 -18.35 2.58
C PRO A 126 12.80 -19.28 3.10
N ASP A 127 12.01 -18.83 4.08
CA ASP A 127 10.93 -19.61 4.70
C ASP A 127 9.56 -19.38 4.04
N ARG A 128 9.48 -18.53 2.99
CA ARG A 128 8.26 -18.30 2.20
C ARG A 128 8.11 -19.34 1.09
N PHE A 129 7.17 -19.09 0.16
CA PHE A 129 6.92 -19.99 -0.95
C PHE A 129 8.22 -20.29 -1.72
N PRO A 130 8.55 -21.57 -1.99
CA PRO A 130 9.82 -21.89 -2.62
C PRO A 130 9.94 -21.35 -4.04
N MET A 131 11.05 -20.67 -4.33
CA MET A 131 11.32 -20.12 -5.66
C MET A 131 11.19 -21.19 -6.76
N TRP A 132 10.61 -20.79 -7.90
CA TRP A 132 10.45 -21.61 -9.11
C TRP A 132 9.61 -22.90 -8.97
N LYS A 133 8.90 -23.06 -7.85
CA LYS A 133 7.91 -24.14 -7.67
C LYS A 133 6.52 -23.67 -8.11
N SER A 134 5.68 -24.62 -8.50
CA SER A 134 4.37 -24.34 -9.13
C SER A 134 4.49 -23.48 -10.39
N ASP A 135 3.37 -22.96 -10.86
CA ASP A 135 3.29 -22.02 -11.97
C ASP A 135 2.41 -20.83 -11.59
N PHE A 136 2.93 -19.63 -11.81
CA PHE A 136 2.29 -18.37 -11.46
C PHE A 136 2.57 -17.35 -12.56
N THR A 137 1.66 -16.41 -12.75
CA THR A 137 1.76 -15.37 -13.79
C THR A 137 1.51 -13.99 -13.22
N VAL A 138 2.01 -12.95 -13.88
CA VAL A 138 1.72 -11.56 -13.54
C VAL A 138 0.27 -11.23 -13.94
N PRO A 139 -0.61 -10.80 -13.02
CA PRO A 139 -1.96 -10.39 -13.38
C PRO A 139 -2.03 -8.95 -13.90
N THR A 140 -3.12 -8.62 -14.60
CA THR A 140 -3.51 -7.24 -14.86
C THR A 140 -4.29 -6.67 -13.68
N LEU A 141 -4.39 -5.34 -13.60
CA LEU A 141 -5.23 -4.69 -12.58
C LEU A 141 -6.70 -5.13 -12.74
N GLU A 142 -7.20 -5.21 -13.97
CA GLU A 142 -8.55 -5.67 -14.28
C GLU A 142 -8.81 -7.09 -13.79
N GLU A 143 -7.91 -8.04 -14.04
CA GLU A 143 -8.05 -9.44 -13.59
C GLU A 143 -8.13 -9.54 -12.06
N GLU A 144 -7.36 -8.72 -11.33
CA GLU A 144 -7.43 -8.68 -9.86
C GLU A 144 -8.74 -8.08 -9.35
N ILE A 145 -9.21 -6.98 -9.96
CA ILE A 145 -10.49 -6.37 -9.60
C ILE A 145 -11.64 -7.35 -9.87
N GLU A 146 -11.62 -8.03 -11.02
CA GLU A 146 -12.61 -9.05 -11.39
C GLU A 146 -12.63 -10.21 -10.40
N LEU A 147 -11.46 -10.69 -9.98
CA LEU A 147 -11.34 -11.72 -8.95
C LEU A 147 -12.00 -11.25 -7.64
N ILE A 148 -11.64 -10.07 -7.13
CA ILE A 148 -12.12 -9.56 -5.85
C ILE A 148 -13.63 -9.29 -5.90
N GLN A 149 -14.12 -8.58 -6.92
CA GLN A 149 -15.55 -8.32 -7.09
C GLN A 149 -16.36 -9.61 -7.30
N GLY A 150 -15.81 -10.56 -8.07
CA GLY A 150 -16.43 -11.88 -8.27
C GLY A 150 -16.54 -12.68 -6.96
N LEU A 151 -15.49 -12.65 -6.13
CA LEU A 151 -15.52 -13.27 -4.80
C LEU A 151 -16.47 -12.54 -3.85
N ASN A 152 -16.49 -11.20 -3.83
CA ASN A 152 -17.46 -10.40 -3.05
C ASN A 152 -18.90 -10.80 -3.40
N LYS A 153 -19.21 -10.90 -4.69
CA LYS A 153 -20.53 -11.33 -5.18
C LYS A 153 -20.92 -12.75 -4.76
N THR A 154 -19.97 -13.69 -4.74
CA THR A 154 -20.27 -15.12 -4.54
C THR A 154 -20.19 -15.56 -3.09
N LEU A 155 -19.32 -14.94 -2.28
CA LEU A 155 -19.08 -15.29 -0.88
C LEU A 155 -19.69 -14.29 0.10
N GLY A 156 -20.11 -13.11 -0.38
CA GLY A 156 -20.83 -12.11 0.42
C GLY A 156 -19.96 -11.33 1.39
N TYR A 157 -18.63 -11.33 1.23
CA TYR A 157 -17.77 -10.35 1.89
C TYR A 157 -17.70 -9.06 1.07
N ASP A 158 -17.22 -8.00 1.70
CA ASP A 158 -17.08 -6.68 1.12
C ASP A 158 -15.63 -6.22 1.26
N ILE A 159 -14.73 -6.95 0.60
CA ILE A 159 -13.28 -6.69 0.64
C ILE A 159 -12.94 -5.63 -0.41
N GLY A 160 -12.24 -4.58 0.01
CA GLY A 160 -11.82 -3.48 -0.85
C GLY A 160 -10.49 -3.71 -1.56
N ILE A 161 -10.16 -2.78 -2.45
CA ILE A 161 -8.87 -2.72 -3.17
C ILE A 161 -8.02 -1.55 -2.68
N TYR A 162 -6.70 -1.68 -2.76
CA TYR A 162 -5.76 -0.67 -2.31
C TYR A 162 -4.64 -0.48 -3.36
N PRO A 163 -4.97 0.08 -4.55
CA PRO A 163 -3.99 0.28 -5.61
C PRO A 163 -2.95 1.35 -5.26
N GLU A 164 -1.68 1.03 -5.53
CA GLU A 164 -0.53 1.92 -5.57
C GLU A 164 -0.16 2.25 -7.02
N ILE A 165 0.01 3.53 -7.34
CA ILE A 165 0.62 3.95 -8.61
C ILE A 165 2.15 3.94 -8.42
N LYS A 166 2.84 2.97 -9.03
CA LYS A 166 4.30 2.84 -8.92
C LYS A 166 5.00 3.81 -9.85
N ALA A 167 5.96 4.57 -9.31
CA ALA A 167 6.88 5.44 -10.05
C ALA A 167 6.20 6.23 -11.20
N PRO A 168 5.18 7.05 -10.93
CA PRO A 168 4.50 7.83 -11.97
C PRO A 168 5.47 8.77 -12.69
N TRP A 169 6.47 9.31 -11.99
CA TRP A 169 7.58 10.07 -12.58
C TRP A 169 8.31 9.31 -13.70
N PHE A 170 8.53 8.00 -13.55
CA PHE A 170 9.18 7.16 -14.55
C PHE A 170 8.27 6.98 -15.75
N HIS A 171 7.00 6.61 -15.52
CA HIS A 171 6.01 6.45 -16.58
C HIS A 171 5.84 7.74 -17.39
N ARG A 172 5.76 8.89 -16.71
CA ARG A 172 5.69 10.22 -17.33
C ARG A 172 6.89 10.53 -18.21
N TYR A 173 8.10 10.20 -17.74
CA TYR A 173 9.33 10.36 -18.52
C TYR A 173 9.33 9.46 -19.76
N GLU A 174 8.81 8.24 -19.65
CA GLU A 174 8.66 7.28 -20.75
C GLU A 174 7.44 7.57 -21.64
N GLY A 175 6.79 8.73 -21.48
CA GLY A 175 5.70 9.19 -22.32
C GLY A 175 4.33 8.57 -22.02
N LYS A 176 4.17 7.94 -20.85
CA LYS A 176 2.91 7.30 -20.42
C LYS A 176 2.30 8.01 -19.21
N ASP A 177 0.97 7.97 -19.12
CA ASP A 177 0.21 8.58 -18.03
C ASP A 177 -0.50 7.51 -17.20
N ILE A 178 0.26 6.87 -16.31
CA ILE A 178 -0.25 5.75 -15.50
C ILE A 178 -1.41 6.16 -14.60
N SER A 179 -1.42 7.37 -14.06
CA SER A 179 -2.49 7.84 -13.19
C SER A 179 -3.82 7.94 -13.92
N ILE A 180 -3.84 8.48 -15.14
CA ILE A 180 -5.06 8.48 -15.97
C ILE A 180 -5.50 7.05 -16.30
N ALA A 181 -4.56 6.17 -16.64
CA ALA A 181 -4.88 4.78 -16.95
C ALA A 181 -5.51 4.05 -15.74
N VAL A 182 -4.93 4.20 -14.55
CA VAL A 182 -5.44 3.60 -13.30
C VAL A 182 -6.82 4.16 -12.96
N LEU A 183 -7.00 5.49 -12.98
CA LEU A 183 -8.29 6.11 -12.69
C LEU A 183 -9.39 5.68 -13.67
N ASN A 184 -9.06 5.50 -14.96
CA ASN A 184 -10.01 4.98 -15.94
C ASN A 184 -10.46 3.55 -15.61
N VAL A 185 -9.53 2.67 -15.20
CA VAL A 185 -9.87 1.32 -14.78
C VAL A 185 -10.70 1.34 -13.51
N LEU A 186 -10.32 2.12 -12.49
CA LEU A 186 -11.10 2.25 -11.26
C LEU A 186 -12.54 2.69 -11.56
N LYS A 187 -12.71 3.75 -12.35
CA LYS A 187 -14.03 4.23 -12.75
C LYS A 187 -14.83 3.19 -13.54
N GLN A 188 -14.18 2.48 -14.47
CA GLN A 188 -14.82 1.42 -15.27
C GLN A 188 -15.40 0.31 -14.38
N TYR A 189 -14.74 -0.02 -13.28
CA TYR A 189 -15.18 -1.05 -12.32
C TYR A 189 -16.03 -0.50 -11.16
N GLY A 190 -16.44 0.78 -11.23
CA GLY A 190 -17.38 1.38 -10.28
C GLY A 190 -16.74 1.96 -9.02
N TYR A 191 -15.44 2.25 -9.04
CA TYR A 191 -14.77 2.97 -7.96
C TYR A 191 -14.57 4.43 -8.37
N ASP A 192 -15.48 5.30 -7.98
CA ASP A 192 -15.44 6.74 -8.32
C ASP A 192 -15.86 7.69 -7.20
N SER A 193 -16.15 7.18 -5.99
CA SER A 193 -16.55 7.94 -4.82
C SER A 193 -15.80 7.52 -3.55
N VAL A 194 -15.77 8.40 -2.54
CA VAL A 194 -15.14 8.15 -1.23
C VAL A 194 -15.85 7.09 -0.39
N ASP A 195 -17.08 6.75 -0.78
CA ASP A 195 -17.88 5.68 -0.17
C ASP A 195 -17.49 4.29 -0.72
N ASP A 196 -16.85 4.24 -1.90
CA ASP A 196 -16.39 2.99 -2.49
C ASP A 196 -15.22 2.40 -1.69
N LYS A 197 -15.12 1.08 -1.68
CA LYS A 197 -14.07 0.32 -0.97
C LYS A 197 -12.73 0.36 -1.72
N VAL A 198 -12.20 1.57 -1.90
CA VAL A 198 -10.90 1.83 -2.53
C VAL A 198 -10.12 2.90 -1.75
N TYR A 199 -8.82 2.67 -1.61
CA TYR A 199 -7.84 3.72 -1.34
C TYR A 199 -6.84 3.74 -2.49
N LEU A 200 -6.51 4.93 -3.00
CA LEU A 200 -5.47 5.09 -4.00
C LEU A 200 -4.21 5.67 -3.35
N GLN A 201 -3.12 4.93 -3.36
CA GLN A 201 -1.85 5.36 -2.74
C GLN A 201 -0.75 5.64 -3.76
N CYS A 202 0.20 6.47 -3.36
CA CYS A 202 1.38 6.76 -4.16
C CYS A 202 2.48 7.38 -3.29
N PHE A 203 3.75 7.07 -3.60
CA PHE A 203 4.90 7.74 -3.00
C PHE A 203 5.14 9.16 -3.53
N ASP A 204 4.68 9.45 -4.74
CA ASP A 204 4.93 10.71 -5.43
C ASP A 204 3.90 11.77 -5.04
N ALA A 205 4.29 12.68 -4.15
CA ALA A 205 3.43 13.75 -3.65
C ALA A 205 3.01 14.75 -4.73
N LEU A 206 3.85 14.97 -5.75
CA LEU A 206 3.49 15.85 -6.87
C LEU A 206 2.40 15.21 -7.72
N GLU A 207 2.47 13.89 -7.89
CA GLU A 207 1.45 13.14 -8.60
C GLU A 207 0.13 13.05 -7.82
N LEU A 208 0.14 12.84 -6.50
CA LEU A 208 -1.09 12.87 -5.69
C LEU A 208 -1.77 14.24 -5.74
N LYS A 209 -1.01 15.34 -5.66
CA LYS A 209 -1.56 16.70 -5.87
C LYS A 209 -2.18 16.85 -7.25
N ARG A 210 -1.52 16.35 -8.29
CA ARG A 210 -2.08 16.35 -9.65
C ARG A 210 -3.37 15.53 -9.73
N ILE A 211 -3.41 14.36 -9.12
CA ILE A 211 -4.59 13.50 -9.06
C ILE A 211 -5.75 14.24 -8.38
N ASN A 212 -5.51 14.77 -7.18
CA ASN A 212 -6.49 15.52 -6.38
C ASN A 212 -7.01 16.78 -7.10
N ASP A 213 -6.10 17.66 -7.51
CA ASP A 213 -6.46 19.01 -7.95
C ASP A 213 -6.96 19.05 -9.40
N GLN A 214 -6.61 18.05 -10.21
CA GLN A 214 -6.84 18.10 -11.66
C GLN A 214 -7.57 16.87 -12.19
N LEU A 215 -7.09 15.65 -11.89
CA LEU A 215 -7.61 14.45 -12.54
C LEU A 215 -8.97 14.03 -11.98
N LEU A 216 -9.10 13.92 -10.67
CA LEU A 216 -10.35 13.54 -10.01
C LEU A 216 -11.50 14.50 -10.39
N PRO A 217 -11.36 15.83 -10.30
CA PRO A 217 -12.39 16.77 -10.75
C PRO A 217 -12.73 16.63 -12.24
N LYS A 218 -11.70 16.51 -13.11
CA LYS A 218 -11.90 16.37 -14.56
C LYS A 218 -12.61 15.08 -14.92
N MET A 219 -12.41 14.03 -14.14
CA MET A 219 -13.00 12.71 -14.35
C MET A 219 -14.31 12.54 -13.60
N ASN A 220 -14.78 13.54 -12.83
CA ASN A 220 -15.92 13.43 -11.93
C ASN A 220 -15.79 12.17 -11.05
N MET A 221 -14.69 12.12 -10.30
CA MET A 221 -14.37 11.11 -9.31
C MET A 221 -13.98 11.82 -8.02
N ASP A 222 -14.16 11.15 -6.89
CA ASP A 222 -13.71 11.60 -5.58
C ASP A 222 -13.24 10.36 -4.82
N LEU A 223 -11.94 10.17 -4.59
CA LEU A 223 -11.40 8.92 -4.03
C LEU A 223 -10.56 9.25 -2.80
N LYS A 224 -10.47 8.32 -1.85
CA LYS A 224 -9.53 8.45 -0.73
C LYS A 224 -8.09 8.31 -1.22
N LEU A 225 -7.29 9.35 -1.01
CA LEU A 225 -5.88 9.40 -1.43
C LEU A 225 -4.94 9.19 -0.24
N VAL A 226 -3.90 8.37 -0.43
CA VAL A 226 -2.94 8.07 0.64
C VAL A 226 -1.50 8.36 0.21
N GLN A 227 -0.85 9.26 0.95
CA GLN A 227 0.55 9.61 0.74
C GLN A 227 1.46 8.56 1.38
N LEU A 228 2.16 7.79 0.57
CA LEU A 228 3.22 6.91 1.06
C LEU A 228 4.49 7.71 1.39
N ILE A 229 5.10 7.44 2.54
CA ILE A 229 6.29 8.18 2.98
C ILE A 229 7.52 7.27 2.92
N ALA A 230 8.54 7.70 2.17
CA ALA A 230 9.86 7.06 2.09
C ALA A 230 10.92 7.93 2.78
N TYR A 231 12.14 7.39 2.93
CA TYR A 231 13.30 8.25 3.16
C TYR A 231 13.88 8.73 1.83
N THR A 232 14.37 9.97 1.79
CA THR A 232 14.96 10.61 0.60
C THR A 232 16.04 9.74 -0.06
N ASN A 233 16.87 9.04 0.73
CA ASN A 233 17.94 8.18 0.24
C ASN A 233 17.48 6.84 -0.35
N TRP A 234 16.19 6.51 -0.29
CA TRP A 234 15.63 5.33 -0.96
C TRP A 234 15.51 5.54 -2.47
N ASN A 235 15.50 6.80 -2.93
CA ASN A 235 15.35 7.15 -4.35
C ASN A 235 14.06 6.59 -4.99
N GLU A 236 12.98 6.45 -4.20
CA GLU A 236 11.68 5.92 -4.64
C GLU A 236 10.98 6.87 -5.63
N THR A 237 11.04 8.17 -5.33
CA THR A 237 10.52 9.23 -6.20
C THR A 237 11.67 10.06 -6.76
N MET A 238 11.60 10.36 -8.05
CA MET A 238 12.59 11.17 -8.74
C MET A 238 11.90 12.36 -9.41
N VAL A 239 12.57 13.51 -9.41
CA VAL A 239 12.11 14.71 -10.11
C VAL A 239 13.10 15.04 -11.23
N TYR A 240 12.56 15.39 -12.39
CA TYR A 240 13.34 15.89 -13.52
C TYR A 240 13.38 17.41 -13.51
N GLN A 241 14.59 17.98 -13.55
CA GLN A 241 14.84 19.39 -13.77
C GLN A 241 15.63 19.54 -15.08
N GLY A 242 14.89 19.73 -16.18
CA GLY A 242 15.45 19.55 -17.52
C GLY A 242 15.89 18.10 -17.72
N ASP A 243 17.14 17.89 -18.15
CA ASP A 243 17.72 16.56 -18.34
C ASP A 243 18.31 15.96 -17.06
N VAL A 244 18.29 16.70 -15.94
CA VAL A 244 18.84 16.23 -14.66
C VAL A 244 17.76 15.54 -13.85
N LYS A 245 18.01 14.26 -13.50
CA LYS A 245 17.18 13.47 -12.60
C LYS A 245 17.78 13.47 -11.20
N GLN A 246 16.97 13.82 -10.19
CA GLN A 246 17.39 13.83 -8.78
C GLN A 246 16.32 13.27 -7.85
N PRO A 247 16.69 12.75 -6.66
CA PRO A 247 15.73 12.24 -5.70
C PRO A 247 14.80 13.33 -5.18
N TYR A 248 13.52 13.01 -5.01
CA TYR A 248 12.56 13.84 -4.28
C TYR A 248 12.86 13.81 -2.78
N SER A 249 12.92 14.98 -2.14
CA SER A 249 13.09 15.04 -0.68
C SER A 249 11.77 14.80 0.03
N TYR A 250 11.77 13.81 0.91
CA TYR A 250 10.68 13.50 1.84
C TYR A 250 10.85 14.22 3.19
N ASP A 251 11.98 14.90 3.40
CA ASP A 251 12.39 15.38 4.72
C ASP A 251 11.37 16.38 5.30
N TRP A 252 10.78 17.21 4.44
CA TRP A 252 9.73 18.17 4.82
C TRP A 252 8.48 17.52 5.42
N MET A 253 8.18 16.25 5.09
CA MET A 253 7.04 15.54 5.66
C MET A 253 7.22 15.24 7.16
N PHE A 254 8.46 15.27 7.67
CA PHE A 254 8.77 15.05 9.08
C PHE A 254 8.85 16.35 9.89
N GLU A 255 8.75 17.51 9.23
CA GLU A 255 8.70 18.81 9.89
C GLU A 255 7.34 19.05 10.59
N PRO A 256 7.26 19.97 11.57
CA PRO A 256 6.06 20.16 12.39
C PRO A 256 4.76 20.44 11.61
N ASP A 257 4.83 21.10 10.45
CA ASP A 257 3.70 21.44 9.58
C ASP A 257 3.55 20.48 8.38
N GLY A 258 4.46 19.51 8.21
CA GLY A 258 4.48 18.62 7.06
C GLY A 258 3.16 17.85 6.86
N MET A 259 2.55 17.37 7.94
CA MET A 259 1.26 16.66 7.88
C MET A 259 0.08 17.59 7.60
N GLU A 260 0.14 18.86 8.02
CA GLU A 260 -0.87 19.86 7.65
C GLU A 260 -0.81 20.16 6.14
N GLN A 261 0.38 20.14 5.55
CA GLN A 261 0.56 20.25 4.10
C GLN A 261 0.12 18.99 3.33
N VAL A 262 0.30 17.79 3.91
CA VAL A 262 -0.20 16.54 3.31
C VAL A 262 -1.73 16.50 3.29
N ALA A 263 -2.38 16.92 4.37
CA ALA A 263 -3.84 16.94 4.50
C ALA A 263 -4.57 17.86 3.52
N ILE A 264 -3.85 18.68 2.74
CA ILE A 264 -4.45 19.50 1.67
C ILE A 264 -4.90 18.63 0.48
N TYR A 265 -4.25 17.49 0.24
CA TYR A 265 -4.47 16.67 -0.96
C TYR A 265 -4.61 15.16 -0.70
N ALA A 266 -4.50 14.72 0.56
CA ALA A 266 -4.59 13.31 0.93
C ALA A 266 -5.44 13.14 2.19
N ASP A 267 -6.10 12.00 2.28
CA ASP A 267 -6.96 11.58 3.39
C ASP A 267 -6.20 10.75 4.43
N GLY A 268 -5.05 10.19 4.03
CA GLY A 268 -4.20 9.40 4.91
C GLY A 268 -2.72 9.38 4.51
N ILE A 269 -1.91 8.79 5.38
CA ILE A 269 -0.51 8.49 5.14
C ILE A 269 -0.22 7.01 5.32
N GLY A 270 0.68 6.49 4.49
CA GLY A 270 1.29 5.17 4.70
C GLY A 270 2.79 5.33 4.99
N PRO A 271 3.21 5.44 6.26
CA PRO A 271 4.62 5.53 6.60
C PRO A 271 5.26 4.15 6.81
N TRP A 272 6.57 4.05 6.64
CA TRP A 272 7.30 2.87 7.12
C TRP A 272 7.20 2.78 8.64
N LYS A 273 6.86 1.62 9.22
CA LYS A 273 6.59 1.47 10.66
C LYS A 273 7.65 2.08 11.63
N PRO A 274 8.97 2.07 11.36
CA PRO A 274 9.99 2.72 12.20
C PRO A 274 10.02 4.26 12.09
N MET A 275 9.27 4.85 11.17
CA MET A 275 8.95 6.28 11.18
C MET A 275 7.93 6.61 12.28
N LEU A 276 7.18 5.62 12.79
CA LEU A 276 6.22 5.78 13.88
C LEU A 276 6.76 5.34 15.24
N VAL A 277 7.58 4.28 15.30
CA VAL A 277 8.15 3.77 16.56
C VAL A 277 9.67 3.78 16.50
N ASP A 278 10.30 4.37 17.51
CA ASP A 278 11.75 4.48 17.59
C ASP A 278 12.43 3.12 17.83
N SER A 279 13.57 2.90 17.18
CA SER A 279 14.36 1.66 17.32
C SER A 279 14.96 1.49 18.72
N SER A 280 15.08 2.57 19.50
CA SER A 280 15.52 2.53 20.91
C SER A 280 14.42 2.09 21.88
N SER A 281 13.18 1.89 21.40
CA SER A 281 12.09 1.36 22.20
C SER A 281 12.47 0.02 22.83
N THR A 282 11.85 -0.29 23.96
CA THR A 282 11.96 -1.57 24.66
C THR A 282 10.56 -2.13 24.91
N ARG A 283 10.46 -3.38 25.34
CA ARG A 283 9.15 -4.00 25.65
C ARG A 283 8.36 -3.25 26.71
N ASP A 284 9.05 -2.60 27.64
CA ASP A 284 8.43 -1.85 28.75
C ASP A 284 8.22 -0.36 28.42
N ASN A 285 8.80 0.12 27.31
CA ASN A 285 8.76 1.53 26.93
C ASN A 285 8.78 1.69 25.41
N ILE A 286 7.60 1.84 24.82
CA ILE A 286 7.42 2.14 23.40
C ILE A 286 7.51 3.65 23.19
N ILE A 287 8.48 4.07 22.38
CA ILE A 287 8.71 5.47 22.04
C ILE A 287 8.05 5.76 20.69
N VAL A 288 6.86 6.37 20.74
CA VAL A 288 6.14 6.83 19.54
C VAL A 288 6.75 8.15 19.07
N LYS A 289 7.07 8.22 17.77
CA LYS A 289 7.67 9.38 17.13
C LYS A 289 6.63 10.47 16.84
N PRO A 290 7.06 11.75 16.70
CA PRO A 290 6.15 12.88 16.48
C PRO A 290 5.23 12.75 15.28
N LEU A 291 5.65 12.04 14.22
CA LEU A 291 4.87 11.84 12.99
C LEU A 291 3.44 11.36 13.26
N MET A 292 3.26 10.43 14.20
CA MET A 292 1.93 9.91 14.53
C MET A 292 1.01 11.02 15.07
N ALA A 293 1.51 11.81 16.03
CA ALA A 293 0.74 12.89 16.62
C ALA A 293 0.43 14.00 15.60
N SER A 294 1.40 14.34 14.75
CA SER A 294 1.21 15.33 13.68
C SER A 294 0.16 14.87 12.67
N ALA A 295 0.17 13.60 12.26
CA ALA A 295 -0.81 13.04 11.32
C ALA A 295 -2.23 13.09 11.91
N LYS A 296 -2.41 12.64 13.15
CA LYS A 296 -3.73 12.69 13.80
C LYS A 296 -4.22 14.11 14.06
N LYS A 297 -3.34 15.04 14.37
CA LYS A 297 -3.68 16.48 14.50
C LYS A 297 -4.19 17.04 13.16
N ALA A 298 -3.60 16.62 12.05
CA ALA A 298 -4.01 17.03 10.71
C ALA A 298 -5.27 16.31 10.19
N GLY A 299 -5.82 15.34 10.95
CA GLY A 299 -7.02 14.58 10.55
C GLY A 299 -6.74 13.42 9.59
N LEU A 300 -5.48 13.04 9.39
CA LEU A 300 -5.09 11.97 8.48
C LEU A 300 -5.28 10.58 9.10
N GLU A 301 -5.76 9.64 8.29
CA GLU A 301 -5.65 8.20 8.58
C GLU A 301 -4.18 7.75 8.50
N VAL A 302 -3.78 6.77 9.31
CA VAL A 302 -2.38 6.29 9.36
C VAL A 302 -2.33 4.78 9.14
N HIS A 303 -1.85 4.36 7.97
CA HIS A 303 -1.75 2.96 7.52
C HIS A 303 -0.30 2.53 7.29
N PRO A 304 0.51 2.27 8.34
CA PRO A 304 1.92 1.95 8.17
C PRO A 304 2.17 0.61 7.47
N TYR A 305 3.32 0.55 6.79
CA TYR A 305 3.85 -0.65 6.17
C TYR A 305 5.24 -1.02 6.72
N THR A 306 5.72 -2.26 6.67
CA THR A 306 4.98 -3.51 6.48
C THR A 306 5.23 -4.39 7.70
N PHE A 307 4.19 -5.08 8.16
CA PHE A 307 4.22 -6.00 9.29
C PHE A 307 4.44 -7.42 8.80
N ARG A 308 5.53 -8.03 9.26
CA ARG A 308 6.04 -9.30 8.76
C ARG A 308 6.34 -10.24 9.92
N ALA A 309 5.79 -11.45 9.86
CA ALA A 309 6.03 -12.50 10.86
C ALA A 309 7.33 -13.29 10.60
N ASP A 310 8.02 -13.03 9.49
CA ASP A 310 9.25 -13.73 9.15
C ASP A 310 10.35 -13.51 10.20
N LYS A 311 11.24 -14.49 10.31
CA LYS A 311 12.39 -14.44 11.21
C LYS A 311 13.22 -13.17 10.97
N GLY A 312 13.52 -12.45 12.06
CA GLY A 312 14.30 -11.21 12.01
C GLY A 312 13.54 -9.98 11.51
N ARG A 313 12.22 -10.08 11.28
CA ARG A 313 11.38 -8.94 10.89
C ARG A 313 10.53 -8.37 12.02
N ILE A 314 10.42 -9.11 13.13
CA ILE A 314 9.87 -8.62 14.40
C ILE A 314 10.90 -7.68 15.06
N PRO A 315 10.55 -6.41 15.36
CA PRO A 315 11.46 -5.49 16.01
C PRO A 315 11.78 -5.94 17.44
N ALA A 316 12.97 -5.60 17.94
CA ALA A 316 13.45 -6.06 19.25
C ALA A 316 12.56 -5.65 20.44
N TYR A 317 11.81 -4.54 20.29
CA TYR A 317 10.84 -4.07 21.27
C TYR A 317 9.54 -4.88 21.30
N ALA A 318 9.32 -5.80 20.35
CA ALA A 318 8.19 -6.71 20.35
C ALA A 318 8.67 -8.15 20.64
N LYS A 319 7.92 -8.87 21.47
CA LYS A 319 8.19 -10.27 21.82
C LYS A 319 7.95 -11.21 20.65
N ASP A 320 6.83 -11.03 19.95
CA ASP A 320 6.39 -11.83 18.82
C ASP A 320 5.47 -10.99 17.92
N PHE A 321 4.88 -11.60 16.90
CA PHE A 321 4.01 -10.90 15.96
C PHE A 321 2.75 -10.32 16.63
N ASN A 322 2.15 -11.01 17.60
CA ASN A 322 0.95 -10.52 18.28
C ASN A 322 1.28 -9.33 19.17
N ASP A 323 2.43 -9.37 19.86
CA ASP A 323 2.91 -8.23 20.63
C ASP A 323 3.18 -7.01 19.73
N MET A 324 3.72 -7.23 18.52
CA MET A 324 3.85 -6.17 17.52
C MET A 324 2.49 -5.62 17.06
N MET A 325 1.47 -6.46 16.90
CA MET A 325 0.10 -6.01 16.59
C MET A 325 -0.48 -5.16 17.74
N ASP A 326 -0.33 -5.60 18.98
CA ASP A 326 -0.80 -4.87 20.17
C ASP A 326 -0.15 -3.49 20.27
N ILE A 327 1.17 -3.42 20.09
CA ILE A 327 1.90 -2.15 20.09
C ILE A 327 1.30 -1.19 19.06
N PHE A 328 1.07 -1.61 17.83
CA PHE A 328 0.63 -0.69 16.79
C PHE A 328 -0.88 -0.38 16.82
N TYR A 329 -1.74 -1.37 17.04
CA TYR A 329 -3.18 -1.15 17.10
C TYR A 329 -3.64 -0.48 18.40
N HIS A 330 -3.04 -0.80 19.56
CA HIS A 330 -3.53 -0.33 20.85
C HIS A 330 -2.68 0.78 21.47
N GLN A 331 -1.35 0.74 21.31
CA GLN A 331 -0.45 1.74 21.92
C GLN A 331 -0.18 2.91 20.97
N VAL A 332 0.23 2.64 19.73
CA VAL A 332 0.42 3.66 18.67
C VAL A 332 -0.92 4.13 18.12
N LYS A 333 -1.93 3.25 18.09
CA LYS A 333 -3.31 3.52 17.62
C LYS A 333 -3.40 3.91 16.15
N VAL A 334 -2.79 3.09 15.30
CA VAL A 334 -2.91 3.25 13.85
C VAL A 334 -4.32 2.88 13.38
N ASP A 335 -4.79 3.52 12.31
CA ASP A 335 -6.14 3.31 11.77
C ASP A 335 -6.23 2.04 10.90
N GLY A 336 -5.09 1.47 10.55
CA GLY A 336 -4.95 0.22 9.81
C GLY A 336 -3.49 -0.11 9.61
N LEU A 337 -3.16 -1.27 9.06
CA LEU A 337 -1.78 -1.58 8.68
C LEU A 337 -1.68 -2.57 7.52
N PHE A 338 -0.54 -2.48 6.83
CA PHE A 338 -0.16 -3.38 5.75
C PHE A 338 0.61 -4.58 6.32
N THR A 339 0.13 -5.79 6.05
CA THR A 339 0.82 -7.02 6.47
C THR A 339 0.91 -8.07 5.37
N ASP A 340 2.04 -8.79 5.36
CA ASP A 340 2.25 -9.94 4.49
C ASP A 340 1.51 -11.20 5.01
N PHE A 341 0.96 -11.14 6.24
CA PHE A 341 0.30 -12.25 6.94
C PHE A 341 -1.13 -11.85 7.37
N PRO A 342 -2.09 -11.71 6.43
CA PRO A 342 -3.41 -11.16 6.73
C PRO A 342 -4.16 -11.93 7.81
N ASP A 343 -4.08 -13.27 7.79
CA ASP A 343 -4.69 -14.16 8.79
C ASP A 343 -4.28 -13.79 10.21
N LYS A 344 -3.01 -13.47 10.45
CA LYS A 344 -2.48 -13.18 11.79
C LYS A 344 -3.01 -11.88 12.34
N ALA A 345 -3.10 -10.84 11.49
CA ALA A 345 -3.65 -9.55 11.89
C ALA A 345 -5.18 -9.62 12.10
N VAL A 346 -5.90 -10.32 11.22
CA VAL A 346 -7.35 -10.57 11.37
C VAL A 346 -7.63 -11.38 12.63
N GLU A 347 -6.86 -12.44 12.89
CA GLU A 347 -7.00 -13.25 14.10
C GLU A 347 -6.73 -12.44 15.36
N PHE A 348 -5.71 -11.57 15.35
CA PHE A 348 -5.43 -10.66 16.47
C PHE A 348 -6.63 -9.76 16.77
N LEU A 349 -7.17 -9.05 15.76
CA LEU A 349 -8.30 -8.13 15.91
C LEU A 349 -9.66 -8.80 16.17
N ASN A 350 -9.77 -10.12 16.04
CA ASN A 350 -10.99 -10.86 16.38
C ASN A 350 -10.97 -11.43 17.80
N ARG A 351 -9.80 -11.48 18.44
CA ARG A 351 -9.63 -11.95 19.83
C ARG A 351 -9.73 -10.83 20.86
N HIS A 352 -9.59 -9.58 20.41
CA HIS A 352 -9.60 -8.35 21.19
C HIS A 352 -10.66 -7.41 20.64
#